data_AF-A0A0C3NEK3-F1
#
_entry.id   AF-A0A0C3NEK3-F1
#
_cell.length_a   1.000
_cell.length_b   1.000
_cell.length_c   1.000
_cell.angle_alpha   90.00
_cell.angle_beta   90.00
_cell.angle_gamma   90.00
#
_symmetry.space_group_name_H-M   'P 1'
#
loop_
_entity.id
_entity.type
_entity.pdbx_description
1 polymer ?
#
loop_
_entity_poly.entity_id
_entity_poly.type
_entity_poly.pdbx_seq_one_letter_code
_entity_poly.pdbx_strand_id
1 'polypeptide(L)'
;VFDEVFEWIQAKPKQCLPEEYEVMSMVAGALPGNALLHAEPFTSIVLNINVCTWIHQDCQDCEFCMVLAIGQFQGSSLVLMEPGLVLELREGDFVVF
;
A
#
# COMPACT_ATOMS: atom_id res chain seq x y z
N VAL A 1 17.37 -9.35 1.12
CA VAL A 1 17.81 -8.00 0.61
C VAL A 1 16.72 -6.97 0.80
N PHE A 2 15.45 -7.28 0.52
CA PHE A 2 14.33 -6.35 0.74
C PHE A 2 13.64 -6.52 2.09
N ASP A 3 14.18 -7.37 2.97
CA ASP A 3 13.53 -7.75 4.23
C ASP A 3 13.25 -6.53 5.12
N GLU A 4 14.20 -5.59 5.20
CA GLU A 4 14.05 -4.34 5.96
C GLU A 4 12.88 -3.47 5.46
N VAL A 5 12.66 -3.42 4.14
CA VAL A 5 11.55 -2.65 3.55
C VAL A 5 10.22 -3.30 3.92
N PHE A 6 10.16 -4.62 3.86
CA PHE A 6 8.96 -5.37 4.20
C PHE A 6 8.64 -5.32 5.70
N GLU A 7 9.64 -5.43 6.57
CA GLU A 7 9.47 -5.20 8.01
C GLU A 7 8.93 -3.80 8.29
N TRP A 8 9.41 -2.78 7.57
CA TRP A 8 8.90 -1.42 7.70
C TRP A 8 7.47 -1.28 7.18
N ILE A 9 7.13 -1.90 6.05
CA ILE A 9 5.76 -1.93 5.47
C ILE A 9 4.78 -2.57 6.46
N GLN A 10 5.19 -3.58 7.21
CA GLN A 10 4.36 -4.19 8.26
C GLN A 10 4.25 -3.27 9.49
N ALA A 11 5.37 -2.72 9.94
CA ALA A 11 5.44 -1.98 11.20
C ALA A 11 4.71 -0.63 11.14
N LYS A 12 4.75 0.08 10.01
CA LYS A 12 4.21 1.44 9.92
C LYS A 12 2.68 1.51 10.02
N PRO A 13 1.90 0.76 9.21
CA PRO A 13 0.46 0.72 9.35
C PRO A 13 0.04 0.22 10.73
N LYS A 14 0.71 -0.79 11.28
CA LYS A 14 0.45 -1.27 12.64
C LYS A 14 0.63 -0.19 13.71
N GLN A 15 1.59 0.72 13.52
CA GLN A 15 1.82 1.84 14.43
C GLN A 15 0.79 2.96 14.25
N CYS A 16 0.41 3.27 13.01
CA CYS A 16 -0.42 4.43 12.69
C CYS A 16 -1.93 4.13 12.72
N LEU A 17 -2.32 2.91 12.35
CA LEU A 17 -3.69 2.43 12.10
C LEU A 17 -3.86 1.02 12.72
N PRO A 18 -3.71 0.87 14.05
CA PRO A 18 -3.65 -0.44 14.68
C PRO A 18 -4.95 -1.24 14.57
N GLU A 19 -6.11 -0.55 14.56
CA GLU A 19 -7.42 -1.19 14.50
C GLU A 19 -7.69 -1.76 13.10
N GLU A 20 -7.47 -0.94 12.07
CA GLU A 20 -7.63 -1.32 10.68
C GLU A 20 -6.60 -2.40 10.27
N TYR A 21 -5.38 -2.30 10.79
CA TYR A 21 -4.36 -3.34 10.62
C TYR A 21 -4.86 -4.69 11.14
N GLU A 22 -5.45 -4.72 12.34
CA GLU A 22 -5.94 -5.97 12.94
C GLU A 22 -7.06 -6.59 12.09
N VAL A 23 -8.00 -5.78 11.60
CA VAL A 23 -9.07 -6.23 10.68
C VAL A 23 -8.46 -6.85 9.42
N MET A 24 -7.51 -6.17 8.78
CA MET A 24 -6.86 -6.68 7.58
C MET A 24 -6.07 -7.96 7.83
N SER A 25 -5.34 -8.07 8.96
CA SER A 25 -4.65 -9.30 9.36
C SER A 25 -5.61 -10.46 9.58
N MET A 26 -6.79 -10.23 10.17
CA MET A 26 -7.81 -11.27 10.32
C MET A 26 -8.31 -11.77 8.95
N VAL A 27 -8.58 -10.87 8.02
CA VAL A 27 -9.01 -11.21 6.65
C VAL A 27 -7.91 -12.00 5.95
N ALA A 28 -6.66 -11.51 5.97
CA ALA A 28 -5.52 -12.18 5.35
C ALA A 28 -5.30 -13.60 5.92
N GLY A 29 -5.40 -13.76 7.25
CA GLY A 29 -5.26 -15.06 7.92
C GLY A 29 -6.40 -16.05 7.66
N ALA A 30 -7.58 -15.56 7.27
CA ALA A 30 -8.72 -16.41 6.90
C ALA A 30 -8.64 -16.92 5.46
N LEU A 31 -7.82 -16.28 4.59
CA LEU A 31 -7.70 -16.68 3.20
C LEU A 31 -6.96 -18.02 3.05
N PRO A 32 -7.46 -18.92 2.18
CA PRO A 32 -6.78 -20.18 1.92
C PRO A 32 -5.43 -19.93 1.25
N GLY A 33 -4.41 -20.69 1.66
CA GLY A 33 -3.06 -20.61 1.10
C GLY A 33 -2.00 -20.16 2.10
N ASN A 34 -2.39 -19.65 3.28
CA ASN A 34 -1.51 -19.27 4.39
C ASN A 34 -0.22 -18.59 3.90
N ALA A 35 -0.36 -17.70 2.94
CA ALA A 35 0.74 -16.91 2.43
C ALA A 35 1.07 -15.91 3.54
N LEU A 36 1.98 -16.29 4.44
CA LEU A 36 2.76 -15.36 5.25
C LEU A 36 3.50 -14.46 4.26
N LEU A 37 2.79 -13.45 3.77
CA LEU A 37 3.31 -12.48 2.83
C LEU A 37 4.22 -11.57 3.63
N HIS A 38 5.40 -11.30 3.10
CA HIS A 38 6.30 -10.27 3.61
C HIS A 38 5.61 -8.88 3.71
N ALA A 39 4.42 -8.72 3.14
CA ALA A 39 3.62 -7.50 3.18
C ALA A 39 2.37 -7.59 4.09
N GLU A 40 2.33 -8.44 5.13
CA GLU A 40 1.21 -8.42 6.09
C GLU A 40 0.91 -6.98 6.59
N PRO A 41 -0.34 -6.49 6.55
CA PRO A 41 -1.60 -7.21 6.43
C PRO A 41 -2.15 -7.21 4.99
N PHE A 42 -1.37 -6.73 4.02
CA PHE A 42 -1.76 -6.70 2.62
C PHE A 42 -1.69 -8.10 2.00
N THR A 43 -2.73 -8.45 1.26
CA THR A 43 -2.89 -9.75 0.61
C THR A 43 -2.25 -9.81 -0.78
N SER A 44 -1.79 -8.68 -1.31
CA SER A 44 -1.14 -8.58 -2.61
C SER A 44 -0.14 -7.41 -2.66
N ILE A 45 0.78 -7.47 -3.62
CA ILE A 45 1.71 -6.38 -3.95
C ILE A 45 1.63 -6.16 -5.45
N VAL A 46 1.49 -4.91 -5.87
CA VAL A 46 1.48 -4.51 -7.28
C VAL A 46 2.65 -3.57 -7.53
N LEU A 47 3.42 -3.84 -8.57
CA LEU A 47 4.48 -2.95 -9.03
C LEU A 47 4.01 -2.17 -10.25
N ASN A 48 3.81 -0.86 -10.07
CA ASN A 48 3.47 0.05 -11.15
C ASN A 48 4.74 0.58 -11.84
N ILE A 49 5.05 0.06 -13.02
CA ILE A 49 6.19 0.51 -13.83
C ILE A 49 5.74 1.69 -14.69
N ASN A 50 6.54 2.76 -14.71
CA ASN A 50 6.27 4.03 -15.40
C ASN A 50 5.21 4.94 -14.75
N VAL A 51 4.72 4.61 -13.55
CA VAL A 51 3.83 5.49 -12.76
C VAL A 51 2.58 5.92 -13.56
N CYS A 52 2.05 5.00 -14.37
CA CYS A 52 0.95 5.29 -15.29
C CYS A 52 -0.19 4.30 -15.02
N THR A 53 -1.26 4.78 -14.38
CA THR A 53 -2.46 3.99 -14.16
C THR A 53 -3.69 4.78 -14.54
N TRP A 54 -4.67 4.09 -15.14
CA TRP A 54 -5.99 4.68 -15.37
C TRP A 54 -6.68 4.95 -14.04
N ILE A 55 -7.51 5.97 -14.00
CA ILE A 55 -8.36 6.23 -12.83
C ILE A 55 -9.24 5.01 -12.55
N HIS A 56 -9.19 4.51 -11.32
CA HIS A 56 -9.98 3.39 -10.85
C HIS A 56 -10.15 3.47 -9.34
N GLN A 57 -11.01 2.60 -8.82
CA GLN A 57 -11.14 2.30 -7.41
C GLN A 57 -10.74 0.84 -7.22
N ASP A 58 -9.97 0.55 -6.17
CA ASP A 58 -9.65 -0.82 -5.77
C ASP A 58 -10.86 -1.43 -5.05
N CYS A 59 -11.90 -1.77 -5.80
CA CYS A 59 -13.20 -2.21 -5.27
C CYS A 59 -13.15 -3.53 -4.46
N GLN A 60 -12.00 -4.21 -4.41
CA GLN A 60 -11.80 -5.44 -3.66
C GLN A 60 -11.05 -5.20 -2.35
N ASP A 61 -10.56 -3.99 -2.10
CA ASP A 61 -9.91 -3.65 -0.85
C ASP A 61 -10.93 -3.57 0.29
N CYS A 62 -10.53 -4.06 1.46
CA CYS A 62 -11.39 -4.13 2.63
C CYS A 62 -11.42 -2.82 3.42
N GLU A 63 -10.26 -2.17 3.59
CA GLU A 63 -10.09 -0.97 4.41
C GLU A 63 -9.24 0.07 3.67
N PHE A 64 -7.92 -0.14 3.65
CA PHE A 64 -6.97 0.80 3.07
C PHE A 64 -5.95 0.09 2.19
N CYS A 65 -5.33 0.84 1.27
CA CYS A 65 -4.15 0.39 0.54
C CYS A 65 -2.93 1.26 0.86
N MET A 66 -1.74 0.80 0.47
CA MET A 66 -0.51 1.56 0.63
C MET A 66 0.20 1.70 -0.71
N VAL A 67 0.59 2.94 -1.02
CA VAL A 67 1.51 3.24 -2.11
C VAL A 67 2.85 3.64 -1.52
N LEU A 68 3.93 2.96 -1.93
CA LEU A 68 5.32 3.32 -1.64
C LEU A 68 6.00 3.73 -2.95
N ALA A 69 6.54 4.94 -3.00
CA ALA A 69 7.20 5.45 -4.18
C ALA A 69 8.70 5.11 -4.16
N ILE A 70 9.19 4.41 -5.19
CA ILE A 70 10.57 3.88 -5.23
C ILE A 70 11.32 4.43 -6.44
N GLY A 71 12.50 5.01 -6.17
CA GLY A 71 13.40 5.56 -7.19
C GLY A 71 13.14 7.03 -7.51
N GLN A 72 13.91 7.54 -8.48
CA GLN A 72 13.87 8.93 -8.90
C GLN A 72 13.11 9.07 -10.22
N PHE A 73 12.08 9.92 -10.22
CA PHE A 73 11.16 10.10 -11.34
C PHE A 73 10.69 11.56 -11.42
N GLN A 74 10.04 11.91 -12.55
CA GLN A 74 9.38 13.19 -12.76
C GLN A 74 7.90 12.95 -13.03
N GLY A 75 7.01 13.76 -12.46
CA GLY A 75 5.56 13.67 -12.68
C GLY A 75 4.88 12.52 -11.93
N SER A 76 5.28 12.26 -10.68
CA SER A 76 4.88 11.11 -9.85
C SER A 76 3.74 11.41 -8.89
N SER A 77 2.83 12.29 -9.28
CA SER A 77 1.74 12.71 -8.41
C SER A 77 0.72 11.57 -8.24
N LEU A 78 0.40 11.23 -7.00
CA LEU A 78 -0.77 10.42 -6.68
C LEU A 78 -2.00 11.33 -6.65
N VAL A 79 -2.96 11.06 -7.54
CA VAL A 79 -4.17 11.86 -7.67
C VAL A 79 -5.35 11.10 -7.08
N LEU A 80 -5.89 11.60 -5.98
CA LEU A 80 -7.16 11.14 -5.41
C LEU A 80 -8.26 12.05 -5.96
N MET A 81 -8.90 11.59 -7.05
CA MET A 81 -9.83 12.40 -7.82
C MET A 81 -11.06 12.82 -7.02
N GLU A 82 -11.72 11.90 -6.32
CA GLU A 82 -12.96 12.21 -5.60
C GLU A 82 -12.72 13.18 -4.42
N PRO A 83 -11.64 13.04 -3.62
CA PRO A 83 -11.26 14.07 -2.63
C PRO A 83 -10.74 15.38 -3.24
N GLY A 84 -10.39 15.40 -4.54
CA GLY A 84 -9.75 16.55 -5.19
C GLY A 84 -8.32 16.81 -4.72
N LEU A 85 -7.59 15.76 -4.30
CA LEU A 85 -6.25 15.86 -3.73
C LEU A 85 -5.18 15.40 -4.73
N VAL A 86 -4.08 16.15 -4.80
CA VAL A 86 -2.88 15.79 -5.57
C VAL A 86 -1.70 15.75 -4.61
N LEU A 87 -1.06 14.58 -4.51
CA LEU A 87 0.09 14.32 -3.65
C LEU A 87 1.34 14.14 -4.52
N GLU A 88 2.28 15.08 -4.45
CA GLU A 88 3.57 14.97 -5.11
C GLU A 88 4.48 14.01 -4.33
N LEU A 89 4.65 12.78 -4.83
CA LEU A 89 5.46 11.76 -4.16
C LEU A 89 6.92 11.85 -4.58
N ARG A 90 7.83 11.62 -3.63
CA ARG A 90 9.28 11.47 -3.82
C ARG A 90 9.71 10.06 -3.43
N GLU A 91 10.95 9.73 -3.77
CA GLU A 91 11.58 8.48 -3.34
C GLU A 91 11.43 8.27 -1.81
N GLY A 92 10.85 7.13 -1.43
CA GLY A 92 10.63 6.75 -0.03
C GLY A 92 9.35 7.31 0.60
N ASP A 93 8.63 8.20 -0.08
CA ASP A 93 7.31 8.64 0.39
C ASP A 93 6.33 7.47 0.32
N PHE A 94 5.47 7.41 1.34
CA PHE A 94 4.38 6.44 1.40
C PHE A 94 3.06 7.14 1.70
N VAL A 95 1.98 6.62 1.12
CA VAL A 95 0.63 7.10 1.35
C VAL A 95 -0.25 5.92 1.67
N VAL A 96 -1.07 6.06 2.71
CA VAL A 96 -2.16 5.16 3.04
C VAL A 96 -3.45 5.93 2.85
N PHE A 97 -4.41 5.34 2.13
CA PHE A 97 -5.70 5.94 1.82
C PHE A 97 -6.79 4.88 1.67
#